data_AF-M7NPN7-F1
#
_entry.id   AF-M7NPN7-F1
#
_cell.length_a   1.000
_cell.length_b   1.000
_cell.length_c   1.000
_cell.angle_alpha   90.00
_cell.angle_beta   90.00
_cell.angle_gamma   90.00
#
_symmetry.space_group_name_H-M   'P 1'
#
loop_
_entity.id
_entity.type
_entity.pdbx_description
1 polymer ?
#
loop_
_entity_poly.entity_id
_entity_poly.type
_entity_poly.pdbx_seq_one_letter_code
_entity_poly.pdbx_strand_id
1 'polypeptide(L)'
;MAQLTGKIQADAAYLKGDFEAAEALYTQALLEAPDDERLWTNRAQTYLQLKRWSEAINDCSEALKRNPYNLKALFRRGKAYEQQGNIKAAKEDWNLALIQDPKNKTVQEALFLLNKTKINCTDEKVEKVVKKIPIAIKEVETLPSWAENEYQHNSNTKEYKPSLNGLKYKTSTKEVIPTLQILEQKLRTMEETEISKQEKLMYFFSINYVMLPHLFGTAGLEGIFLETFLHAIKYAYQQEKDKIKWWKQSLGILQQLSCCSRFDIAILFVKKTILEDMNQLFEKAIIEMEEKIKESYRTIWEIWMNQGT
;
A
#
# COMPACT_ATOMS: atom_id res chain seq x y z
N MET A 1 2.75 -25.93 -32.50
CA MET A 1 3.67 -27.04 -32.21
C MET A 1 5.07 -26.56 -31.82
N ALA A 2 5.70 -25.61 -32.55
CA ALA A 2 7.05 -25.10 -32.24
C ALA A 2 7.21 -24.41 -30.86
N GLN A 3 6.25 -23.54 -30.46
CA GLN A 3 6.29 -22.81 -29.18
C GLN A 3 6.38 -23.73 -27.94
N LEU A 4 5.76 -24.91 -28.00
CA LEU A 4 5.77 -25.85 -26.90
C LEU A 4 7.13 -26.58 -26.82
N THR A 5 7.81 -26.76 -27.94
CA THR A 5 9.04 -27.56 -28.02
C THR A 5 10.22 -26.85 -27.37
N GLY A 6 10.42 -25.55 -27.63
CA GLY A 6 11.51 -24.76 -27.04
C GLY A 6 11.38 -24.61 -25.52
N LYS A 7 10.15 -24.36 -25.03
CA LYS A 7 9.86 -24.32 -23.59
C LYS A 7 10.14 -25.67 -22.91
N ILE A 8 9.67 -26.78 -23.48
CA ILE A 8 9.88 -28.12 -22.89
C ILE A 8 11.36 -28.47 -22.84
N GLN A 9 12.14 -28.11 -23.87
CA GLN A 9 13.59 -28.30 -23.87
C GLN A 9 14.29 -27.47 -22.78
N ALA A 10 13.88 -26.22 -22.60
CA ALA A 10 14.41 -25.34 -21.56
C ALA A 10 14.04 -25.84 -20.14
N ASP A 11 12.79 -26.25 -19.93
CA ASP A 11 12.32 -26.86 -18.68
C ASP A 11 13.12 -28.15 -18.38
N ALA A 12 13.40 -28.98 -19.41
CA ALA A 12 14.19 -30.19 -19.26
C ALA A 12 15.66 -29.92 -18.92
N ALA A 13 16.27 -28.89 -19.52
CA ALA A 13 17.63 -28.45 -19.17
C ALA A 13 17.69 -27.94 -17.72
N TYR A 14 16.69 -27.14 -17.31
CA TYR A 14 16.56 -26.66 -15.94
C TYR A 14 16.45 -27.82 -14.93
N LEU A 15 15.66 -28.86 -15.24
CA LEU A 15 15.53 -30.05 -14.39
C LEU A 15 16.80 -30.89 -14.31
N LYS A 16 17.64 -30.86 -15.34
CA LYS A 16 18.98 -31.50 -15.33
C LYS A 16 20.00 -30.70 -14.52
N GLY A 17 19.67 -29.48 -14.10
CA GLY A 17 20.57 -28.58 -13.37
C GLY A 17 21.54 -27.81 -14.27
N ASP A 18 21.38 -27.90 -15.59
CA ASP A 18 22.16 -27.12 -16.56
C ASP A 18 21.46 -25.77 -16.78
N PHE A 19 21.75 -24.82 -15.90
CA PHE A 19 21.07 -23.53 -15.85
C PHE A 19 21.53 -22.60 -16.97
N GLU A 20 22.79 -22.69 -17.39
CA GLU A 20 23.36 -21.96 -18.51
C GLU A 20 22.71 -22.40 -19.84
N ALA A 21 22.55 -23.71 -20.07
CA ALA A 21 21.82 -24.19 -21.24
C ALA A 21 20.33 -23.82 -21.17
N ALA A 22 19.71 -23.88 -19.99
CA ALA A 22 18.32 -23.46 -19.80
C ALA A 22 18.12 -21.98 -20.12
N GLU A 23 19.04 -21.10 -19.71
CA GLU A 23 19.00 -19.66 -20.04
C GLU A 23 19.01 -19.43 -21.56
N ALA A 24 19.93 -20.09 -22.27
CA ALA A 24 20.05 -19.96 -23.72
C ALA A 24 18.77 -20.43 -24.43
N LEU A 25 18.21 -21.56 -24.00
CA LEU A 25 16.97 -22.12 -24.56
C LEU A 25 15.75 -21.24 -24.26
N TYR A 26 15.63 -20.69 -23.04
CA TYR A 26 14.57 -19.73 -22.72
C TYR A 26 14.70 -18.44 -23.53
N THR A 27 15.93 -17.98 -23.76
CA THR A 27 16.17 -16.77 -24.56
C THR A 27 15.79 -17.00 -26.02
N GLN A 28 16.11 -18.17 -26.58
CA GLN A 28 15.63 -18.55 -27.92
C GLN A 28 14.10 -18.65 -27.96
N ALA A 29 13.47 -19.28 -26.97
CA ALA A 29 12.02 -19.38 -26.90
C ALA A 29 11.34 -17.99 -26.79
N LEU A 30 11.97 -17.04 -26.10
CA LEU A 30 11.49 -15.66 -26.00
C LEU A 30 11.62 -14.87 -27.31
N LEU A 31 12.57 -15.20 -28.18
CA LEU A 31 12.64 -14.61 -29.52
C LEU A 31 11.46 -15.06 -30.39
N GLU A 32 10.99 -16.30 -30.21
CA GLU A 32 9.84 -16.84 -30.94
C GLU A 32 8.49 -16.40 -30.35
N ALA A 33 8.42 -16.21 -29.03
CA ALA A 33 7.19 -15.85 -28.31
C ALA A 33 7.46 -14.82 -27.19
N PRO A 34 7.68 -13.54 -27.53
CA PRO A 34 8.03 -12.49 -26.56
C PRO A 34 6.89 -12.13 -25.60
N ASP A 35 5.65 -12.53 -25.91
CA ASP A 35 4.46 -12.18 -25.13
C ASP A 35 4.09 -13.23 -24.07
N ASP A 36 4.72 -14.42 -24.06
CA ASP A 36 4.42 -15.46 -23.08
C ASP A 36 5.10 -15.15 -21.73
N GLU A 37 4.31 -14.72 -20.75
CA GLU A 37 4.78 -14.35 -19.41
C GLU A 37 5.45 -15.52 -18.67
N ARG A 38 5.11 -16.77 -19.05
CA ARG A 38 5.65 -17.97 -18.40
C ARG A 38 7.11 -18.18 -18.77
N LEU A 39 7.50 -17.81 -19.99
CA LEU A 39 8.89 -17.88 -20.44
C LEU A 39 9.77 -16.90 -19.67
N TRP A 40 9.31 -15.64 -19.54
CA TRP A 40 9.97 -14.63 -18.70
C TRP A 40 10.10 -15.10 -17.25
N THR A 41 9.01 -15.64 -16.69
CA THR A 41 8.99 -16.12 -15.30
C THR A 41 9.97 -17.28 -15.11
N ASN A 42 10.03 -18.23 -16.05
CA ASN A 42 10.91 -19.41 -15.98
C ASN A 42 12.38 -19.07 -16.23
N ARG A 43 12.69 -18.11 -17.11
CA ARG A 43 14.06 -17.60 -17.25
C ARG A 43 14.52 -16.86 -16.00
N ALA A 44 13.65 -16.07 -15.36
CA ALA A 44 13.95 -15.46 -14.06
C ALA A 44 14.29 -16.49 -12.97
N GLN A 45 13.62 -17.64 -12.96
CA GLN A 45 13.94 -18.74 -12.05
C GLN A 45 15.34 -19.32 -12.32
N THR A 46 15.72 -19.41 -13.59
CA THR A 46 17.06 -19.84 -14.00
C THR A 46 18.11 -18.84 -13.51
N TYR A 47 17.85 -17.54 -13.65
CA TYR A 47 18.71 -16.48 -13.10
C TYR A 47 18.84 -16.52 -11.58
N LEU A 48 17.78 -16.89 -10.85
CA LEU A 48 17.86 -17.11 -9.41
C LEU A 48 18.81 -18.27 -9.05
N GLN A 49 18.87 -19.34 -9.85
CA GLN A 49 19.83 -20.44 -9.62
C GLN A 49 21.27 -20.01 -9.92
N LEU A 50 21.45 -19.22 -10.98
CA LEU A 50 22.74 -18.63 -11.36
C LEU A 50 23.21 -17.48 -10.47
N LYS A 51 22.43 -17.10 -9.44
CA LYS A 51 22.69 -15.95 -8.55
C LYS A 51 22.76 -14.60 -9.28
N ARG A 52 22.12 -14.50 -10.44
CA ARG A 52 22.02 -13.29 -11.28
C ARG A 52 20.75 -12.52 -10.91
N TRP A 53 20.78 -11.89 -9.74
CA TRP A 53 19.60 -11.31 -9.11
C TRP A 53 18.99 -10.14 -9.89
N SER A 54 19.84 -9.29 -10.49
CA SER A 54 19.42 -8.14 -11.29
C SER A 54 18.61 -8.56 -12.51
N GLU A 55 19.09 -9.57 -13.23
CA GLU A 55 18.45 -10.11 -14.41
C GLU A 55 17.15 -10.83 -14.06
N ALA A 56 17.13 -11.56 -12.94
CA ALA A 56 15.90 -12.16 -12.41
C ALA A 56 14.82 -11.11 -12.11
N ILE A 57 15.18 -9.97 -11.51
CA ILE A 57 14.25 -8.87 -11.23
C ILE A 57 13.69 -8.27 -12.53
N ASN A 58 14.55 -8.08 -13.53
CA ASN A 58 14.15 -7.48 -14.79
C ASN A 58 13.16 -8.40 -15.53
N ASP A 59 13.47 -9.70 -15.64
CA ASP A 59 12.58 -10.68 -16.26
C ASP A 59 11.25 -10.86 -15.51
N CYS A 60 11.27 -10.85 -14.17
CA CYS A 60 10.03 -10.87 -13.40
C CYS A 60 9.20 -9.61 -13.62
N SER A 61 9.84 -8.45 -13.79
CA SER A 61 9.15 -7.19 -14.06
C SER A 61 8.53 -7.19 -15.46
N GLU A 62 9.22 -7.75 -16.46
CA GLU A 62 8.66 -7.97 -17.80
C GLU A 62 7.49 -8.95 -17.79
N ALA A 63 7.55 -10.01 -16.98
CA ALA A 63 6.42 -10.93 -16.78
C ALA A 63 5.23 -10.21 -16.14
N LEU A 64 5.47 -9.34 -15.15
CA LEU A 64 4.43 -8.59 -14.43
C LEU A 64 3.81 -7.45 -15.25
N LYS A 65 4.54 -6.87 -16.20
CA LYS A 65 3.98 -5.94 -17.18
C LYS A 65 2.93 -6.61 -18.06
N ARG A 66 3.14 -7.89 -18.42
CA ARG A 66 2.21 -8.68 -19.23
C ARG A 66 1.07 -9.24 -18.40
N ASN A 67 1.38 -9.79 -17.23
CA ASN A 67 0.39 -10.30 -16.29
C ASN A 67 0.71 -9.84 -14.86
N PRO A 68 0.07 -8.76 -14.38
CA PRO A 68 0.27 -8.23 -13.03
C PRO A 68 -0.10 -9.20 -11.91
N TYR A 69 -0.87 -10.25 -12.22
CA TYR A 69 -1.37 -11.24 -11.26
C TYR A 69 -0.57 -12.54 -11.27
N ASN A 70 0.62 -12.53 -11.88
CA ASN A 70 1.49 -13.70 -11.90
C ASN A 70 2.19 -13.90 -10.55
N LEU A 71 1.58 -14.73 -9.69
CA LEU A 71 2.09 -15.13 -8.38
C LEU A 71 3.53 -15.63 -8.41
N LYS A 72 3.91 -16.39 -9.44
CA LYS A 72 5.28 -16.93 -9.57
C LYS A 72 6.28 -15.81 -9.82
N ALA A 73 5.92 -14.82 -10.64
CA ALA A 73 6.78 -13.67 -10.92
C ALA A 73 6.93 -12.77 -9.68
N LEU A 74 5.85 -12.48 -8.94
CA LEU A 74 5.91 -11.74 -7.67
C LEU A 74 6.82 -12.45 -6.65
N PHE A 75 6.63 -13.76 -6.47
CA PHE A 75 7.43 -14.53 -5.51
C PHE A 75 8.91 -14.56 -5.89
N ARG A 76 9.22 -14.82 -7.16
CA ARG A 76 10.59 -14.88 -7.69
C ARG A 76 11.29 -13.52 -7.62
N ARG A 77 10.58 -12.43 -7.91
CA ARG A 77 11.10 -11.06 -7.79
C ARG A 77 11.37 -10.69 -6.33
N GLY A 78 10.46 -11.03 -5.42
CA GLY A 78 10.67 -10.82 -3.99
C GLY A 78 11.88 -11.59 -3.46
N LYS A 79 12.09 -12.83 -3.91
CA LYS A 79 13.29 -13.62 -3.59
C LYS A 79 14.57 -13.00 -4.14
N ALA A 80 14.54 -12.48 -5.37
CA ALA A 80 15.69 -11.80 -5.94
C ALA A 80 16.04 -10.50 -5.17
N TYR A 81 15.02 -9.72 -4.77
CA TYR A 81 15.22 -8.54 -3.93
C TYR A 81 15.76 -8.87 -2.54
N GLU A 82 15.30 -9.96 -1.92
CA GLU A 82 15.86 -10.45 -0.67
C GLU A 82 17.36 -10.73 -0.79
N GLN A 83 17.79 -11.43 -1.85
CA GLN A 83 19.19 -11.76 -2.08
C GLN A 83 20.06 -10.52 -2.41
N GLN A 84 19.47 -9.46 -2.96
CA GLN A 84 20.13 -8.16 -3.13
C GLN A 84 20.16 -7.31 -1.85
N GLY A 85 19.50 -7.74 -0.77
CA GLY A 85 19.36 -6.96 0.46
C GLY A 85 18.27 -5.87 0.39
N ASN A 86 17.48 -5.81 -0.69
CA ASN A 86 16.33 -4.92 -0.79
C ASN A 86 15.09 -5.56 -0.13
N ILE A 87 15.16 -5.68 1.19
CA ILE A 87 14.13 -6.31 2.03
C ILE A 87 12.77 -5.61 1.93
N LYS A 88 12.75 -4.30 1.66
CA LYS A 88 11.51 -3.52 1.53
C LYS A 88 10.73 -3.94 0.28
N ALA A 89 11.39 -3.93 -0.88
CA ALA A 89 10.77 -4.35 -2.13
C ALA A 89 10.37 -5.84 -2.11
N ALA A 90 11.17 -6.69 -1.45
CA ALA A 90 10.82 -8.10 -1.25
C ALA A 90 9.50 -8.28 -0.48
N LYS A 91 9.31 -7.52 0.60
CA LYS A 91 8.06 -7.55 1.38
C LYS A 91 6.86 -7.07 0.59
N GLU A 92 7.03 -6.01 -0.20
CA GLU A 92 5.96 -5.46 -1.04
C GLU A 92 5.46 -6.52 -2.03
N ASP A 93 6.38 -7.16 -2.76
CA ASP A 93 6.04 -8.22 -3.73
C ASP A 93 5.39 -9.45 -3.08
N TRP A 94 5.90 -9.89 -1.93
CA TRP A 94 5.30 -11.02 -1.20
C TRP A 94 3.96 -10.69 -0.56
N ASN A 95 3.76 -9.45 -0.09
CA ASN A 95 2.45 -9.01 0.37
C ASN A 95 1.43 -8.97 -0.78
N LEU A 96 1.84 -8.49 -1.96
CA LEU A 96 1.00 -8.55 -3.17
C LEU A 96 0.65 -9.99 -3.54
N ALA A 97 1.61 -10.92 -3.42
CA ALA A 97 1.34 -12.34 -3.64
C ALA A 97 0.38 -12.95 -2.60
N LEU A 98 0.47 -12.55 -1.32
CA LEU A 98 -0.49 -12.98 -0.29
C LEU A 98 -1.87 -12.37 -0.46
N ILE A 99 -1.98 -11.16 -1.02
CA ILE A 99 -3.28 -10.57 -1.35
C ILE A 99 -3.97 -11.41 -2.42
N GLN A 100 -3.21 -11.92 -3.39
CA GLN A 100 -3.72 -12.75 -4.48
C GLN A 100 -4.02 -14.20 -4.04
N ASP A 101 -3.14 -14.80 -3.24
CA ASP A 101 -3.35 -16.12 -2.64
C ASP A 101 -3.01 -16.08 -1.14
N PRO A 102 -3.99 -15.79 -0.28
CA PRO A 102 -3.79 -15.69 1.17
C PRO A 102 -3.37 -17.01 1.83
N LYS A 103 -3.57 -18.15 1.16
CA LYS A 103 -3.23 -19.49 1.66
C LYS A 103 -1.90 -19.99 1.12
N ASN A 104 -1.16 -19.17 0.38
CA ASN A 104 0.11 -19.55 -0.20
C ASN A 104 1.18 -19.74 0.90
N LYS A 105 1.37 -21.00 1.30
CA LYS A 105 2.36 -21.37 2.34
C LYS A 105 3.77 -20.89 2.02
N THR A 106 4.19 -20.95 0.75
CA THR A 106 5.56 -20.56 0.37
C THR A 106 5.83 -19.07 0.57
N VAL A 107 4.82 -18.22 0.34
CA VAL A 107 4.95 -16.77 0.56
C VAL A 107 4.87 -16.44 2.05
N GLN A 108 3.99 -17.12 2.80
CA GLN A 108 3.91 -16.99 4.26
C GLN A 108 5.22 -17.39 4.94
N GLU A 109 5.81 -18.51 4.53
CA GLU A 109 7.10 -19.00 5.02
C GLU A 109 8.22 -18.01 4.69
N ALA A 110 8.26 -17.46 3.47
CA ALA A 110 9.26 -16.47 3.08
C ALA A 110 9.17 -15.19 3.92
N LEU A 111 7.97 -14.67 4.16
CA LEU A 111 7.75 -13.52 5.05
C LEU A 111 8.08 -13.82 6.51
N PHE A 112 7.77 -15.03 6.98
CA PHE A 112 8.11 -15.47 8.33
C PHE A 112 9.64 -15.53 8.53
N LEU A 113 10.36 -16.17 7.59
CA LEU A 113 11.82 -16.25 7.61
C LEU A 113 12.45 -14.85 7.59
N LEU A 114 11.93 -13.94 6.76
CA LEU A 114 12.43 -12.58 6.64
C LEU A 114 12.11 -11.69 7.85
N ASN A 115 11.07 -12.00 8.62
CA ASN A 115 10.83 -11.36 9.91
C ASN A 115 11.72 -11.94 11.02
N LYS A 116 12.07 -13.22 10.94
CA LYS A 116 12.99 -13.89 11.87
C LYS A 116 14.44 -13.41 11.68
N THR A 117 14.88 -13.15 10.46
CA THR A 117 16.22 -12.60 10.19
C THR A 117 16.43 -11.19 10.75
N LYS A 118 15.35 -10.42 10.99
CA LYS A 118 15.44 -9.14 11.72
C LYS A 118 15.76 -9.31 13.21
N ILE A 119 15.27 -10.37 13.86
CA ILE A 119 15.54 -10.63 15.30
C ILE A 119 17.03 -10.95 15.52
N ASN A 120 17.74 -11.46 14.51
CA ASN A 120 19.17 -11.76 14.60
C ASN A 120 20.09 -10.66 14.04
N CYS A 121 19.57 -9.59 13.42
CA CYS A 121 20.41 -8.53 12.83
C CYS A 121 20.24 -7.15 13.48
N THR A 122 19.36 -6.97 14.47
CA THR A 122 19.21 -5.68 15.17
C THR A 122 19.93 -5.56 16.51
N ASP A 123 20.44 -6.65 17.10
CA ASP A 123 20.80 -6.63 18.54
C ASP A 123 22.30 -6.70 18.87
N GLU A 124 23.24 -6.75 17.92
CA GLU A 124 24.69 -6.81 18.26
C GLU A 124 25.45 -5.48 18.16
N LYS A 125 24.84 -4.39 17.65
CA LYS A 125 25.56 -3.11 17.42
C LYS A 125 24.95 -1.86 18.04
N VAL A 126 23.74 -1.92 18.61
CA VAL A 126 23.08 -0.72 19.18
C VAL A 126 23.29 -0.61 20.71
N GLU A 127 23.61 -1.70 21.40
CA GLU A 127 23.70 -1.72 22.87
C GLU A 127 24.94 -1.03 23.48
N LYS A 128 25.91 -0.58 22.67
CA LYS A 128 27.12 0.11 23.16
C LYS A 128 27.11 1.64 23.04
N VAL A 129 26.09 2.27 22.45
CA VAL A 129 26.13 3.72 22.16
C VAL A 129 25.14 4.57 22.98
N VAL A 130 24.18 3.97 23.72
CA VAL A 130 23.11 4.76 24.40
C VAL A 130 23.33 4.96 25.91
N LYS A 131 24.51 4.61 26.47
CA LYS A 131 24.86 5.03 27.84
C LYS A 131 25.59 6.37 27.86
N LYS A 132 24.83 7.47 27.81
CA LYS A 132 25.01 8.73 28.59
C LYS A 132 24.14 9.83 27.99
N ILE A 133 23.08 10.21 28.69
CA ILE A 133 22.72 11.58 29.17
C ILE A 133 21.32 11.44 29.84
N PRO A 134 21.14 11.83 31.12
CA PRO A 134 19.94 11.52 31.90
C PRO A 134 19.01 12.73 32.02
N ILE A 135 17.68 12.56 31.89
CA ILE A 135 16.68 13.37 32.63
C ILE A 135 15.48 12.50 33.00
N ALA A 136 15.08 12.60 34.26
CA ALA A 136 14.20 11.71 35.02
C ALA A 136 12.71 11.90 34.78
N ILE A 137 11.94 10.81 34.83
CA ILE A 137 10.52 10.81 35.21
C ILE A 137 10.38 9.80 36.36
N LYS A 138 9.90 10.27 37.51
CA LYS A 138 9.69 9.48 38.73
C LYS A 138 8.55 8.47 38.53
N GLU A 139 8.81 7.20 38.83
CA GLU A 139 7.78 6.20 39.14
C GLU A 139 7.19 6.43 40.53
N VAL A 140 5.97 5.90 40.75
CA VAL A 140 5.28 5.47 42.00
C VAL A 140 3.76 5.59 41.74
N GLU A 141 2.85 4.63 41.96
CA GLU A 141 2.87 3.28 42.56
C GLU A 141 1.56 2.54 42.19
N THR A 142 1.67 1.21 42.08
CA THR A 142 0.71 0.11 42.34
C THR A 142 -0.70 0.05 41.70
N LEU A 143 -0.95 -1.08 41.03
CA LEU A 143 -2.23 -1.51 40.46
C LEU A 143 -3.16 -2.11 41.55
N PRO A 144 -4.49 -1.84 41.52
CA PRO A 144 -5.44 -2.44 42.47
C PRO A 144 -5.82 -3.90 42.15
N SER A 145 -6.17 -4.64 43.21
CA SER A 145 -6.40 -6.09 43.30
C SER A 145 -7.60 -6.70 42.55
N TRP A 146 -8.19 -5.99 41.58
CA TRP A 146 -9.22 -6.58 40.70
C TRP A 146 -8.64 -7.17 39.41
N ALA A 147 -7.33 -7.01 39.18
CA ALA A 147 -6.63 -7.45 37.97
C ALA A 147 -6.23 -8.95 37.95
N GLU A 148 -6.65 -9.76 38.93
CA GLU A 148 -6.19 -11.15 39.09
C GLU A 148 -7.13 -12.24 38.56
N ASN A 149 -8.33 -11.93 38.07
CA ASN A 149 -9.26 -12.96 37.59
C ASN A 149 -9.72 -12.75 36.15
N GLU A 150 -8.81 -13.02 35.20
CA GLU A 150 -9.10 -13.65 33.89
C GLU A 150 -7.77 -13.83 33.13
N TYR A 151 -6.88 -14.66 33.68
CA TYR A 151 -5.71 -15.21 32.99
C TYR A 151 -5.59 -16.70 33.30
N GLN A 152 -6.45 -17.50 32.68
CA GLN A 152 -6.19 -18.90 32.34
C GLN A 152 -6.82 -19.18 30.97
N HIS A 153 -6.29 -18.57 29.92
CA HIS A 153 -5.71 -19.31 28.80
C HIS A 153 -5.12 -18.36 27.75
N ASN A 154 -3.78 -18.36 27.75
CA ASN A 154 -2.85 -18.10 26.66
C ASN A 154 -2.61 -16.65 26.15
N SER A 155 -1.71 -15.96 26.88
CA SER A 155 -0.41 -15.40 26.42
C SER A 155 -0.10 -15.42 24.91
N ASN A 156 0.53 -14.44 24.25
CA ASN A 156 1.36 -13.28 24.62
C ASN A 156 1.78 -12.60 23.27
N THR A 157 2.05 -11.30 23.06
CA THR A 157 2.31 -10.11 23.89
C THR A 157 2.05 -8.81 23.06
N LYS A 158 1.66 -7.72 23.77
CA LYS A 158 1.71 -6.30 23.36
C LYS A 158 3.14 -5.74 23.58
N GLU A 159 3.58 -4.64 22.95
CA GLU A 159 3.52 -3.23 23.42
C GLU A 159 4.14 -2.33 22.30
N TYR A 160 3.87 -1.04 22.07
CA TYR A 160 3.59 0.12 22.93
C TYR A 160 3.00 1.29 22.08
N LYS A 161 2.25 2.22 22.70
CA LYS A 161 1.61 3.43 22.10
C LYS A 161 2.46 4.70 22.33
N PRO A 162 2.27 5.77 21.54
CA PRO A 162 1.88 7.04 22.18
C PRO A 162 0.66 7.71 21.54
N SER A 163 -0.02 8.49 22.37
CA SER A 163 -1.32 9.12 22.18
C SER A 163 -1.32 10.38 21.31
N LEU A 164 -2.37 10.55 20.50
CA LEU A 164 -2.87 11.84 20.04
C LEU A 164 -4.39 11.88 20.28
N ASN A 165 -4.77 12.46 21.42
CA ASN A 165 -6.14 12.83 21.71
C ASN A 165 -6.47 14.11 20.93
N GLY A 166 -7.54 14.08 20.14
CA GLY A 166 -8.11 15.32 19.58
C GLY A 166 -8.98 15.10 18.35
N LEU A 167 -10.13 14.43 18.52
CA LEU A 167 -11.43 14.64 17.86
C LEU A 167 -12.17 13.31 17.69
N LYS A 168 -13.17 13.12 18.57
CA LYS A 168 -14.09 11.98 18.57
C LYS A 168 -15.06 12.10 17.39
N TYR A 169 -14.93 11.24 16.39
CA TYR A 169 -16.09 10.68 15.72
C TYR A 169 -16.25 9.25 16.26
N LYS A 170 -17.44 8.95 16.82
CA LYS A 170 -17.77 7.62 17.36
C LYS A 170 -17.77 6.62 16.20
N THR A 171 -16.66 5.96 15.94
CA THR A 171 -16.67 4.67 15.23
C THR A 171 -16.99 3.60 16.24
N SER A 172 -18.27 3.22 16.29
CA SER A 172 -18.75 2.08 17.05
C SER A 172 -18.03 0.80 16.58
N THR A 173 -17.27 0.20 17.49
CA THR A 173 -17.01 -1.26 17.60
C THR A 173 -16.69 -2.05 16.32
N LYS A 174 -15.40 -2.44 16.15
CA LYS A 174 -14.92 -3.54 15.27
C LYS A 174 -15.51 -3.54 13.84
N GLU A 175 -15.15 -2.59 12.99
CA GLU A 175 -15.66 -2.58 11.61
C GLU A 175 -14.87 -3.52 10.68
N VAL A 176 -15.59 -4.54 10.20
CA VAL A 176 -15.27 -5.37 9.05
C VAL A 176 -15.09 -4.48 7.82
N ILE A 177 -14.12 -4.80 6.95
CA ILE A 177 -13.90 -4.09 5.68
C ILE A 177 -15.21 -4.08 4.88
N PRO A 178 -15.82 -2.92 4.59
CA PRO A 178 -17.08 -2.89 3.84
C PRO A 178 -16.84 -3.40 2.42
N THR A 179 -17.58 -4.43 2.01
CA THR A 179 -17.61 -4.87 0.62
C THR A 179 -18.35 -3.84 -0.24
N LEU A 180 -18.10 -3.82 -1.56
CA LEU A 180 -18.84 -2.98 -2.51
C LEU A 180 -20.36 -3.04 -2.29
N GLN A 181 -20.87 -4.25 -2.04
CA GLN A 181 -22.28 -4.51 -1.76
C GLN A 181 -22.78 -3.84 -0.47
N ILE A 182 -21.95 -3.77 0.58
CA ILE A 182 -22.26 -3.04 1.81
C ILE A 182 -22.20 -1.53 1.57
N LEU A 183 -21.27 -1.04 0.75
CA LEU A 183 -21.19 0.37 0.39
C LEU A 183 -22.43 0.80 -0.40
N GLU A 184 -22.82 0.01 -1.40
CA GLU A 184 -24.05 0.19 -2.18
C GLU A 184 -25.30 0.09 -1.32
N GLN A 185 -25.37 -0.88 -0.41
CA GLN A 185 -26.51 -1.00 0.50
C GLN A 185 -26.56 0.20 1.43
N LYS A 186 -25.44 0.62 2.01
CA LYS A 186 -25.35 1.83 2.83
C LYS A 186 -25.80 3.06 2.05
N LEU A 187 -25.41 3.19 0.78
CA LEU A 187 -25.87 4.26 -0.10
C LEU A 187 -27.37 4.26 -0.33
N ARG A 188 -27.95 3.10 -0.65
CA ARG A 188 -29.40 2.94 -0.82
C ARG A 188 -30.15 3.26 0.47
N THR A 189 -29.67 2.79 1.62
CA THR A 189 -30.27 3.12 2.92
C THR A 189 -30.11 4.60 3.29
N MET A 190 -29.02 5.24 2.86
CA MET A 190 -28.82 6.69 3.01
C MET A 190 -29.70 7.49 2.04
N GLU A 191 -30.17 6.90 0.93
CA GLU A 191 -31.17 7.51 0.03
C GLU A 191 -32.59 7.42 0.59
N GLU A 192 -32.93 6.36 1.32
CA GLU A 192 -34.24 6.15 1.93
C GLU A 192 -34.48 6.95 3.21
N THR A 193 -33.41 7.39 3.87
CA THR A 193 -33.46 8.26 5.06
C THR A 193 -33.29 9.72 4.66
N GLU A 194 -33.92 10.67 5.37
CA GLU A 194 -33.75 12.13 5.18
C GLU A 194 -32.33 12.64 5.56
N ILE A 195 -31.30 11.84 5.32
CA ILE A 195 -29.89 12.20 5.53
C ILE A 195 -29.51 13.23 4.48
N SER A 196 -28.99 14.38 4.94
CA SER A 196 -28.64 15.49 4.07
C SER A 196 -27.60 15.04 3.04
N LYS A 197 -27.71 15.52 1.79
CA LYS A 197 -26.72 15.31 0.72
C LYS A 197 -25.28 15.55 1.21
N GLN A 198 -25.12 16.45 2.17
CA GLN A 198 -23.86 16.82 2.81
C GLN A 198 -23.26 15.71 3.69
N GLU A 199 -24.07 14.97 4.44
CA GLU A 199 -23.62 13.89 5.32
C GLU A 199 -23.07 12.71 4.52
N LYS A 200 -23.70 12.43 3.36
CA LYS A 200 -23.20 11.43 2.39
C LYS A 200 -21.82 11.78 1.89
N LEU A 201 -21.60 13.04 1.51
CA LEU A 201 -20.29 13.51 1.03
C LEU A 201 -19.22 13.42 2.12
N MET A 202 -19.56 13.75 3.36
CA MET A 202 -18.62 13.61 4.49
C MET A 202 -18.29 12.15 4.78
N TYR A 203 -19.27 11.24 4.66
CA TYR A 203 -19.02 9.80 4.78
C TYR A 203 -17.98 9.35 3.75
N PHE A 204 -18.17 9.68 2.47
CA PHE A 204 -17.22 9.33 1.40
C PHE A 204 -15.81 9.85 1.65
N PHE A 205 -15.70 11.11 2.07
CA PHE A 205 -14.40 11.69 2.39
C PHE A 205 -13.73 10.98 3.58
N SER A 206 -14.52 10.47 4.54
CA SER A 206 -14.02 9.78 5.73
C SER A 206 -13.55 8.34 5.49
N ILE A 207 -13.87 7.75 4.33
CA ILE A 207 -13.45 6.38 4.00
C ILE A 207 -11.91 6.32 3.97
N ASN A 208 -11.35 5.27 4.58
CA ASN A 208 -9.93 5.02 4.52
C ASN A 208 -9.52 4.70 3.07
N TYR A 209 -8.85 5.66 2.43
CA TYR A 209 -8.52 5.59 1.01
C TYR A 209 -7.66 4.38 0.64
N VAL A 210 -6.82 3.88 1.56
CA VAL A 210 -5.98 2.69 1.36
C VAL A 210 -6.82 1.43 1.07
N MET A 211 -8.06 1.41 1.55
CA MET A 211 -8.97 0.29 1.37
C MET A 211 -9.76 0.38 0.06
N LEU A 212 -9.73 1.50 -0.67
CA LEU A 212 -10.55 1.70 -1.87
C LEU A 212 -10.29 0.65 -2.97
N PRO A 213 -9.05 0.30 -3.32
CA PRO A 213 -8.81 -0.72 -4.33
C PRO A 213 -9.35 -2.11 -3.92
N HIS A 214 -9.31 -2.40 -2.62
CA HIS A 214 -9.86 -3.64 -2.06
C HIS A 214 -11.39 -3.62 -2.05
N LEU A 215 -11.98 -2.43 -1.82
CA LEU A 215 -13.43 -2.23 -1.74
C LEU A 215 -14.10 -2.36 -3.12
N PHE A 216 -13.48 -1.82 -4.17
CA PHE A 216 -13.97 -1.95 -5.55
C PHE A 216 -13.56 -3.28 -6.21
N GLY A 217 -12.45 -3.88 -5.78
CA GLY A 217 -12.01 -5.20 -6.22
C GLY A 217 -11.95 -5.33 -7.76
N THR A 218 -12.42 -6.47 -8.27
CA THR A 218 -12.46 -6.76 -9.72
C THR A 218 -13.67 -6.16 -10.43
N ALA A 219 -14.73 -5.79 -9.70
CA ALA A 219 -15.91 -5.12 -10.26
C ALA A 219 -15.53 -3.77 -10.90
N GLY A 220 -14.51 -3.13 -10.30
CA GLY A 220 -13.95 -1.87 -10.77
C GLY A 220 -14.73 -0.66 -10.27
N LEU A 221 -14.13 0.50 -10.44
CA LEU A 221 -14.73 1.78 -10.07
C LEU A 221 -15.77 2.18 -11.12
N GLU A 222 -16.99 2.49 -10.68
CA GLU A 222 -18.00 3.07 -11.57
C GLU A 222 -17.90 4.61 -11.57
N GLY A 223 -18.30 5.24 -12.68
CA GLY A 223 -18.26 6.69 -12.84
C GLY A 223 -19.05 7.45 -11.77
N ILE A 224 -20.19 6.90 -11.33
CA ILE A 224 -21.06 7.51 -10.30
C ILE A 224 -20.32 7.64 -8.96
N PHE A 225 -19.56 6.61 -8.57
CA PHE A 225 -18.75 6.66 -7.36
C PHE A 225 -17.61 7.67 -7.48
N LEU A 226 -16.93 7.70 -8.63
CA LEU A 226 -15.87 8.68 -8.89
C LEU A 226 -16.41 10.12 -8.79
N GLU A 227 -17.54 10.42 -9.42
CA GLU A 227 -18.20 11.73 -9.28
C GLU A 227 -18.54 12.04 -7.82
N THR A 228 -19.02 11.06 -7.07
CA THR A 228 -19.37 11.24 -5.65
C THR A 228 -18.14 11.56 -4.79
N PHE A 229 -17.00 10.90 -5.04
CA PHE A 229 -15.74 11.21 -4.37
C PHE A 229 -15.22 12.61 -4.71
N LEU A 230 -15.34 13.05 -5.97
CA LEU A 230 -14.94 14.41 -6.37
C LEU A 230 -15.80 15.47 -5.67
N HIS A 231 -17.13 15.27 -5.63
CA HIS A 231 -18.02 16.13 -4.86
C HIS A 231 -17.70 16.11 -3.36
N ALA A 232 -17.30 14.95 -2.81
CA ALA A 232 -16.93 14.80 -1.42
C ALA A 232 -15.67 15.60 -1.09
N ILE A 233 -14.65 15.54 -1.95
CA ILE A 233 -13.42 16.34 -1.83
C ILE A 233 -13.75 17.84 -1.88
N LYS A 234 -14.57 18.27 -2.84
CA LYS A 234 -15.00 19.67 -2.98
C LYS A 234 -15.76 20.17 -1.75
N TYR A 235 -16.68 19.35 -1.23
CA TYR A 235 -17.44 19.69 -0.04
C TYR A 235 -16.56 19.74 1.22
N ALA A 236 -15.68 18.75 1.41
CA ALA A 236 -14.73 18.71 2.52
C ALA A 236 -13.80 19.93 2.53
N TYR A 237 -13.42 20.45 1.36
CA TYR A 237 -12.62 21.67 1.27
C TYR A 237 -13.32 22.87 1.90
N GLN A 238 -14.65 22.98 1.77
CA GLN A 238 -15.41 24.09 2.34
C GLN A 238 -15.54 23.99 3.86
N GLN A 239 -15.60 22.76 4.38
CA GLN A 239 -15.83 22.50 5.81
C GLN A 239 -14.54 22.42 6.64
N GLU A 240 -13.45 21.91 6.06
CA GLU A 240 -12.22 21.68 6.82
C GLU A 240 -11.44 22.99 7.04
N LYS A 241 -11.15 23.29 8.31
CA LYS A 241 -10.32 24.44 8.71
C LYS A 241 -8.84 24.21 8.39
N ASP A 242 -8.37 22.97 8.50
CA ASP A 242 -7.00 22.58 8.18
C ASP A 242 -6.88 22.13 6.72
N LYS A 243 -6.39 23.05 5.89
CA LYS A 243 -6.20 22.82 4.45
C LYS A 243 -5.09 21.81 4.13
N ILE A 244 -4.08 21.67 5.00
CA ILE A 244 -2.98 20.72 4.79
C ILE A 244 -3.48 19.30 5.02
N LYS A 245 -4.28 19.11 6.07
CA LYS A 245 -4.93 17.82 6.35
C LYS A 245 -5.88 17.43 5.22
N TRP A 246 -6.72 18.38 4.76
CA TRP A 246 -7.59 18.16 3.62
C TRP A 246 -6.81 17.76 2.36
N TRP A 247 -5.69 18.44 2.06
CA TRP A 247 -4.87 18.14 0.89
C TRP A 247 -4.31 16.73 0.92
N LYS A 248 -3.71 16.31 2.05
CA LYS A 248 -3.16 14.96 2.22
C LYS A 248 -4.21 13.88 2.02
N GLN A 249 -5.40 14.08 2.59
CA GLN A 249 -6.49 13.13 2.48
C GLN A 249 -7.08 13.08 1.07
N SER A 250 -7.29 14.23 0.45
CA SER A 250 -7.80 14.33 -0.94
C SER A 250 -6.84 13.69 -1.93
N LEU A 251 -5.54 13.96 -1.79
CA LEU A 251 -4.50 13.34 -2.61
C LEU A 251 -4.46 11.83 -2.43
N GLY A 252 -4.54 11.35 -1.17
CA GLY A 252 -4.60 9.93 -0.86
C GLY A 252 -5.81 9.23 -1.50
N ILE A 253 -6.99 9.84 -1.44
CA ILE A 253 -8.20 9.35 -2.10
C ILE A 253 -7.99 9.24 -3.61
N LEU A 254 -7.52 10.31 -4.26
CA LEU A 254 -7.32 10.33 -5.71
C LEU A 254 -6.29 9.33 -6.20
N GLN A 255 -5.16 9.20 -5.50
CA GLN A 255 -4.11 8.24 -5.81
C GLN A 255 -4.62 6.79 -5.71
N GLN A 256 -5.43 6.49 -4.70
CA GLN A 256 -5.98 5.14 -4.55
C GLN A 256 -7.12 4.86 -5.54
N LEU A 257 -7.93 5.86 -5.87
CA LEU A 257 -8.94 5.74 -6.94
C LEU A 257 -8.28 5.48 -8.29
N SER A 258 -7.15 6.13 -8.61
CA SER A 258 -6.41 5.85 -9.86
C SER A 258 -5.85 4.43 -9.95
N CYS A 259 -5.68 3.75 -8.82
CA CYS A 259 -5.25 2.35 -8.77
C CYS A 259 -6.43 1.35 -8.86
N CYS A 260 -7.67 1.82 -8.88
CA CYS A 260 -8.85 0.95 -8.98
C CYS A 260 -9.02 0.43 -10.42
N SER A 261 -9.46 -0.83 -10.54
CA SER A 261 -9.81 -1.41 -11.85
C SER A 261 -10.87 -0.53 -12.54
N ARG A 262 -10.77 -0.38 -13.87
CA ARG A 262 -11.69 0.43 -14.69
C ARG A 262 -11.72 1.94 -14.39
N PHE A 263 -10.73 2.49 -13.66
CA PHE A 263 -10.62 3.93 -13.46
C PHE A 263 -10.61 4.71 -14.78
N ASP A 264 -9.86 4.24 -15.78
CA ASP A 264 -9.77 4.85 -17.11
C ASP A 264 -11.11 4.90 -17.85
N ILE A 265 -12.02 3.96 -17.54
CA ILE A 265 -13.37 3.94 -18.07
C ILE A 265 -14.25 4.88 -17.24
N ALA A 266 -14.15 4.81 -15.91
CA ALA A 266 -14.93 5.62 -14.98
C ALA A 266 -14.76 7.12 -15.23
N ILE A 267 -13.54 7.58 -15.49
CA ILE A 267 -13.24 9.00 -15.73
C ILE A 267 -13.90 9.55 -16.99
N LEU A 268 -14.14 8.71 -18.01
CA LEU A 268 -14.84 9.12 -19.24
C LEU A 268 -16.31 9.46 -19.01
N PHE A 269 -16.91 8.89 -17.96
CA PHE A 269 -18.30 9.16 -17.59
C PHE A 269 -18.44 10.34 -16.61
N VAL A 270 -17.34 10.88 -16.10
CA VAL A 270 -17.37 12.07 -15.25
C VAL A 270 -17.66 13.31 -16.11
N LYS A 271 -18.62 14.13 -15.70
CA LYS A 271 -18.94 15.38 -16.40
C LYS A 271 -17.72 16.30 -16.44
N LYS A 272 -17.41 16.82 -17.63
CA LYS A 272 -16.30 17.75 -17.86
C LYS A 272 -16.35 18.98 -16.93
N THR A 273 -17.54 19.49 -16.63
CA THR A 273 -17.75 20.61 -15.69
C THR A 273 -17.23 20.30 -14.28
N ILE A 274 -17.36 19.06 -13.82
CA ILE A 274 -16.86 18.64 -12.50
C ILE A 274 -15.34 18.61 -12.51
N LEU A 275 -14.72 18.12 -13.60
CA LEU A 275 -13.26 18.09 -13.73
C LEU A 275 -12.66 19.51 -13.77
N GLU A 276 -13.30 20.43 -14.49
CA GLU A 276 -12.91 21.84 -14.54
C GLU A 276 -13.02 22.50 -13.16
N ASP A 277 -14.13 22.28 -12.45
CA ASP A 277 -14.32 22.75 -11.06
C ASP A 277 -13.23 22.22 -10.10
N MET A 278 -12.86 20.95 -10.25
CA MET A 278 -11.83 20.33 -9.41
C MET A 278 -10.44 20.89 -9.71
N ASN A 279 -10.12 21.16 -10.98
CA ASN A 279 -8.86 21.79 -11.37
C ASN A 279 -8.73 23.19 -10.74
N GLN A 280 -9.77 24.02 -10.86
CA GLN A 280 -9.80 25.34 -10.23
C GLN A 280 -9.67 25.26 -8.71
N LEU A 281 -10.31 24.26 -8.08
CA LEU A 281 -10.21 24.02 -6.65
C LEU A 281 -8.76 23.69 -6.23
N PHE A 282 -8.07 22.82 -6.98
CA PHE A 282 -6.70 22.45 -6.68
C PHE A 282 -5.72 23.60 -6.89
N GLU A 283 -5.87 24.37 -7.97
CA GLU A 283 -5.06 25.58 -8.19
C GLU A 283 -5.22 26.56 -7.03
N LYS A 284 -6.46 26.83 -6.62
CA LYS A 284 -6.75 27.69 -5.48
C LYS A 284 -6.11 27.15 -4.19
N ALA A 285 -6.25 25.85 -3.93
CA ALA A 285 -5.70 25.24 -2.72
C ALA A 285 -4.16 25.26 -2.68
N ILE A 286 -3.50 25.10 -3.83
CA ILE A 286 -2.04 25.20 -3.94
C ILE A 286 -1.59 26.60 -3.53
N ILE A 287 -2.22 27.65 -4.09
CA ILE A 287 -1.90 29.04 -3.77
C ILE A 287 -2.08 29.33 -2.28
N GLU A 288 -3.21 28.93 -1.69
CA GLU A 288 -3.49 29.13 -0.25
C GLU A 288 -2.48 28.41 0.65
N MET A 289 -1.99 27.23 0.25
CA MET A 289 -0.96 26.50 1.00
C MET A 289 0.41 27.18 0.90
N GLU A 290 0.79 27.65 -0.29
CA GLU A 290 2.05 28.38 -0.48
C GLU A 290 2.10 29.65 0.37
N GLU A 291 0.99 30.40 0.45
CA GLU A 291 0.88 31.59 1.29
C GLU A 291 1.07 31.26 2.78
N LYS A 292 0.39 30.22 3.29
CA LYS A 292 0.55 29.77 4.68
C LYS A 292 1.96 29.33 5.02
N ILE A 293 2.64 28.66 4.08
CA ILE A 293 4.03 28.24 4.25
C ILE A 293 4.93 29.48 4.31
N LYS A 294 4.76 30.44 3.39
CA LYS A 294 5.52 31.70 3.39
C LYS A 294 5.30 32.51 4.67
N GLU A 295 4.06 32.58 5.16
CA GLU A 295 3.74 33.26 6.41
C GLU A 295 4.40 32.59 7.62
N SER A 296 4.39 31.26 7.68
CA SER A 296 5.07 30.50 8.73
C SER A 296 6.59 30.76 8.73
N TYR A 297 7.23 30.80 7.55
CA TYR A 297 8.65 31.15 7.44
C TYR A 297 8.92 32.59 7.88
N ARG A 298 8.04 33.53 7.55
CA ARG A 298 8.15 34.93 7.97
C ARG A 298 8.07 35.07 9.49
N THR A 299 7.13 34.39 10.15
CA THR A 299 7.02 34.40 11.61
C THR A 299 8.28 33.82 12.28
N ILE A 300 8.81 32.71 11.76
CA ILE A 300 10.05 32.10 12.26
C ILE A 300 11.22 33.06 12.08
N TRP A 301 11.32 33.72 10.92
CA TRP A 301 12.36 34.70 10.64
C TRP A 301 12.26 35.92 11.58
N GLU A 302 11.06 36.45 11.81
CA GLU A 302 10.83 37.56 12.75
C GLU A 302 11.16 37.17 14.20
N ILE A 303 10.82 35.95 14.64
CA ILE A 303 11.24 35.43 15.96
C ILE A 303 12.76 35.36 16.06
N TRP A 304 13.43 34.86 15.02
CA TRP A 304 14.88 34.70 15.02
C TRP A 304 15.62 36.04 15.01
N MET A 305 15.09 37.03 14.28
CA MET A 305 15.63 38.39 14.25
C MET A 305 15.38 39.17 15.56
N ASN A 306 14.24 38.94 16.24
CA ASN A 306 13.91 39.62 17.50
C ASN A 306 14.53 38.98 18.75
N GLN A 307 15.10 37.77 18.67
CA GLN A 307 15.88 37.15 19.75
C GLN A 307 17.36 37.59 19.76
N GLY A 308 17.77 38.46 18.82
CA GLY A 308 19.14 38.94 18.65
C GLY A 308 19.44 40.35 19.17
N THR A 309 18.51 40.99 19.88
CA THR A 309 18.67 42.31 20.53
C THR A 309 18.50 42.21 22.03
#